data_AF-Q6BKR0-F1
#
_entry.id   AF-Q6BKR0-F1
#
_cell.length_a   1.000
_cell.length_b   1.000
_cell.length_c   1.000
_cell.angle_alpha   90.00
_cell.angle_beta   90.00
_cell.angle_gamma   90.00
#
_symmetry.space_group_name_H-M   'P 1'
#
loop_
_entity.id
_entity.type
_entity.pdbx_description
1 polymer ?
#
loop_
_entity_poly.entity_id
_entity_poly.type
_entity_poly.pdbx_seq_one_letter_code
_entity_poly.pdbx_strand_id
1 'polypeptide(L)'
;MTRPETHVPDTLPAPFPIHGTSNIISGFGRGSSELGIPTANIPISIALHSLPTGIYYGWCKVIPNDKADISEHTRDDGQPIMFNNGTNLEKEELGIFPMVMSIGWNPFYHNKEKAAEVHIIHKFGDNFYGALIKYNVLGYIRPELNYTTKGT
;
A
#
# COMPACT_ATOMS: atom_id res chain seq x y z
N MET A 1 4.12 16.13 20.63
CA MET A 1 2.72 16.28 20.16
C MET A 1 2.00 14.98 20.45
N THR A 2 0.90 15.02 21.19
CA THR A 2 0.01 13.87 21.36
C THR A 2 -0.73 13.62 20.05
N ARG A 3 -0.76 12.36 19.59
CA ARG A 3 -1.53 11.99 18.39
C ARG A 3 -3.02 12.15 18.73
N PRO A 4 -3.79 13.00 18.04
CA PRO A 4 -5.23 13.05 18.26
C PRO A 4 -5.84 11.69 17.92
N GLU A 5 -6.83 11.24 18.70
CA GLU A 5 -7.66 10.12 18.29
C GLU A 5 -8.43 10.54 17.04
N THR A 6 -8.28 9.77 15.96
CA THR A 6 -9.09 9.95 14.76
C THR A 6 -10.46 9.36 15.05
N HIS A 7 -11.47 10.22 15.23
CA HIS A 7 -12.85 9.80 15.34
C HIS A 7 -13.32 9.24 13.99
N VAL A 8 -13.65 7.95 13.93
CA VAL A 8 -14.29 7.35 12.75
C VAL A 8 -15.76 7.80 12.74
N PRO A 9 -16.22 8.50 11.69
CA PRO A 9 -17.60 9.00 11.66
C PRO A 9 -18.60 7.86 11.48
N ASP A 10 -19.80 8.00 12.05
CA ASP A 10 -20.89 7.01 11.93
C ASP A 10 -21.38 6.85 10.49
N THR A 11 -21.21 7.88 9.67
CA THR A 11 -21.48 7.87 8.23
C THR A 11 -20.23 8.27 7.45
N LEU A 12 -20.00 7.63 6.31
CA LEU A 12 -18.85 7.93 5.46
C LEU A 12 -19.10 9.26 4.72
N PRO A 13 -18.30 10.31 4.96
CA PRO A 13 -18.43 11.54 4.19
C PRO A 13 -17.90 11.33 2.78
N ALA A 14 -18.47 12.04 1.81
CA ALA A 14 -17.89 12.10 0.47
C ALA A 14 -16.41 12.57 0.56
N PRO A 15 -15.49 11.97 -0.22
CA PRO A 15 -15.72 11.06 -1.35
C PRO A 15 -15.73 9.56 -0.99
N PHE A 16 -15.75 9.18 0.29
CA PHE A 16 -15.66 7.78 0.70
C PHE A 16 -17.03 7.07 0.59
N PRO A 17 -17.06 5.76 0.29
CA PRO A 17 -15.92 4.88 0.04
C PRO A 17 -15.33 5.02 -1.38
N ILE A 18 -14.00 5.00 -1.50
CA ILE A 18 -13.32 4.94 -2.79
C ILE A 18 -12.87 3.51 -3.06
N HIS A 19 -13.44 2.86 -4.07
CA HIS A 19 -13.07 1.51 -4.49
C HIS A 19 -12.01 1.54 -5.57
N GLY A 20 -11.10 0.56 -5.55
CA GLY A 20 -10.14 0.37 -6.62
C GLY A 20 -9.61 -1.05 -6.73
N THR A 21 -8.99 -1.33 -7.86
CA THR A 21 -8.23 -2.55 -8.11
C THR A 21 -6.96 -2.17 -8.85
N SER A 22 -5.82 -2.70 -8.44
CA SER A 22 -4.53 -2.35 -9.03
C SER A 22 -3.54 -3.51 -8.94
N ASN A 23 -2.53 -3.50 -9.80
CA ASN A 23 -1.39 -4.41 -9.67
C ASN A 23 -0.47 -3.93 -8.55
N ILE A 24 0.02 -4.87 -7.75
CA ILE A 24 1.04 -4.61 -6.74
C ILE A 24 2.40 -4.58 -7.41
N ILE A 25 3.07 -3.44 -7.35
CA ILE A 25 4.40 -3.23 -7.91
C ILE A 25 5.46 -3.21 -6.82
N SER A 26 6.71 -3.47 -7.21
CA SER A 26 7.85 -3.27 -6.32
C SER A 26 8.06 -1.76 -6.08
N GLY A 27 8.25 -1.39 -4.81
CA GLY A 27 8.74 -0.04 -4.46
C GLY A 27 10.27 0.05 -4.53
N PHE A 28 10.80 1.16 -4.04
CA PHE A 28 12.24 1.51 -4.13
C PHE A 28 13.16 0.77 -3.15
N GLY A 29 12.68 -0.26 -2.46
CA GLY A 29 13.50 -1.05 -1.52
C GLY A 29 13.96 -0.31 -0.27
N ARG A 30 13.39 0.86 0.05
CA ARG A 30 13.82 1.68 1.20
C ARG A 30 12.90 1.49 2.41
N GLY A 31 13.42 0.82 3.44
CA GLY A 31 12.97 0.98 4.83
C GLY A 31 11.74 0.19 5.30
N SER A 32 10.71 -0.08 4.49
CA SER A 32 9.49 -0.71 5.00
C SER A 32 9.70 -2.20 5.39
N SER A 33 10.45 -2.96 4.59
CA SER A 33 10.88 -4.32 4.92
C SER A 33 11.84 -4.36 6.12
N GLU A 34 12.75 -3.38 6.27
CA GLU A 34 13.68 -3.29 7.41
C GLU A 34 12.98 -2.90 8.72
N LEU A 35 11.83 -2.22 8.62
CA LEU A 35 10.97 -1.85 9.75
C LEU A 35 9.94 -2.94 10.09
N GLY A 36 9.90 -4.05 9.34
CA GLY A 36 8.96 -5.15 9.53
C GLY A 36 7.51 -4.84 9.11
N ILE A 37 7.30 -3.82 8.27
CA ILE A 37 5.99 -3.31 7.88
C ILE A 37 5.95 -3.30 6.34
N PRO A 38 5.75 -4.45 5.67
CA PRO A 38 5.74 -4.50 4.21
C PRO A 38 4.61 -3.63 3.65
N THR A 39 4.94 -2.82 2.63
CA THR A 39 3.99 -1.97 1.91
C THR A 39 3.85 -2.39 0.45
N ALA A 40 2.62 -2.58 0.01
CA ALA A 40 2.26 -2.80 -1.39
C ALA A 40 2.22 -1.45 -2.11
N ASN A 41 3.08 -1.25 -3.09
CA ASN A 41 3.02 -0.05 -3.93
C ASN A 41 1.95 -0.28 -5.01
N ILE A 42 1.10 0.73 -5.24
CA ILE A 42 0.10 0.70 -6.31
C ILE A 42 0.19 1.97 -7.17
N PRO A 43 0.02 1.86 -8.50
CA PRO A 43 -0.20 3.01 -9.36
C PRO A 43 -1.36 3.89 -8.85
N ILE A 44 -1.16 5.21 -8.87
CA ILE A 44 -2.17 6.16 -8.40
C ILE A 44 -3.33 6.21 -9.39
N SER A 45 -4.56 5.96 -8.91
CA SER A 45 -5.77 6.15 -9.73
C SER A 45 -6.20 7.61 -9.71
N ILE A 46 -7.04 8.01 -10.68
CA ILE A 46 -7.60 9.38 -10.73
C ILE A 46 -8.32 9.74 -9.41
N ALA A 47 -9.05 8.78 -8.83
CA ALA A 47 -9.79 8.98 -7.59
C ALA A 47 -8.88 9.15 -6.37
N LEU A 48 -7.74 8.46 -6.31
CA LEU A 48 -6.76 8.64 -5.23
C LEU A 48 -5.93 9.91 -5.44
N HIS A 49 -5.65 10.28 -6.70
CA HIS A 49 -4.86 11.47 -7.02
C HIS A 49 -5.53 12.77 -6.56
N SER A 50 -6.87 12.82 -6.56
CA SER A 50 -7.64 13.99 -6.10
C SER A 50 -7.68 14.16 -4.58
N LEU A 51 -7.29 13.14 -3.81
CA LEU A 51 -7.23 13.22 -2.35
C LEU A 51 -6.02 14.03 -1.86
N PRO A 52 -6.09 14.70 -0.70
CA PRO A 52 -4.92 15.27 -0.03
C PRO A 52 -3.79 14.24 0.18
N THR A 53 -2.56 14.70 0.40
CA THR A 53 -1.52 13.77 0.87
C THR A 53 -1.74 13.44 2.34
N GLY A 54 -1.35 12.24 2.76
CA GLY A 54 -1.50 11.78 4.13
C GLY A 54 -1.83 10.30 4.24
N ILE A 55 -2.30 9.93 5.42
CA ILE A 55 -2.60 8.56 5.79
C ILE A 55 -4.11 8.35 5.77
N TYR A 56 -4.53 7.28 5.12
CA TYR A 56 -5.91 6.83 4.97
C TYR A 56 -6.08 5.43 5.57
N TYR A 57 -7.33 5.03 5.82
CA TYR A 57 -7.67 3.69 6.27
C TYR A 57 -8.78 3.07 5.43
N GLY A 58 -8.86 1.75 5.47
CA GLY A 58 -9.95 0.99 4.89
C GLY A 58 -9.67 -0.50 4.91
N TRP A 59 -10.13 -1.20 3.89
CA TRP A 59 -9.94 -2.65 3.74
C TRP A 59 -9.35 -2.97 2.38
N CYS A 60 -8.69 -4.12 2.30
CA CYS A 60 -8.24 -4.66 1.04
C CYS A 60 -8.19 -6.19 1.08
N LYS A 61 -8.02 -6.77 -0.10
CA LYS A 61 -7.60 -8.17 -0.26
C LYS A 61 -6.63 -8.31 -1.42
N VAL A 62 -5.70 -9.25 -1.29
CA VAL A 62 -4.81 -9.68 -2.36
C VAL A 62 -5.55 -10.72 -3.21
N ILE A 63 -5.36 -10.66 -4.53
CA ILE A 63 -5.93 -11.58 -5.51
C ILE A 63 -4.75 -12.12 -6.32
N PRO A 64 -4.39 -13.40 -6.14
CA PRO A 64 -3.33 -14.04 -6.91
C PRO A 64 -3.62 -14.00 -8.41
N ASN A 65 -2.57 -13.95 -9.22
CA ASN A 65 -2.64 -14.07 -10.66
C ASN A 65 -1.98 -15.37 -11.12
N ASP A 66 -2.73 -16.46 -11.03
CA ASP A 66 -2.29 -17.83 -11.33
C ASP A 66 -1.93 -18.05 -12.81
N LYS A 67 -2.24 -17.08 -13.68
CA LYS A 67 -1.95 -17.12 -15.12
C LYS A 67 -0.61 -16.49 -15.48
N ALA A 68 0.02 -15.77 -14.56
CA ALA A 68 1.29 -15.11 -14.79
C ALA A 68 2.43 -15.99 -14.28
N ASP A 69 3.46 -16.14 -15.11
CA ASP A 69 4.68 -16.83 -14.73
C ASP A 69 5.41 -16.06 -13.61
N ILE A 70 6.09 -16.83 -12.75
CA ILE A 70 7.02 -16.26 -11.77
C ILE A 70 8.15 -15.58 -12.55
N SER A 71 8.44 -14.32 -12.21
CA SER A 71 9.51 -13.55 -12.86
C SER A 71 10.46 -12.93 -11.85
N GLU A 72 11.72 -12.81 -12.23
CA GLU A 72 12.74 -12.11 -11.46
C GLU A 72 13.00 -10.75 -12.09
N HIS A 73 13.05 -9.70 -11.26
CA HIS A 73 13.41 -8.34 -11.67
C HIS A 73 14.59 -7.88 -10.83
N THR A 74 15.38 -6.94 -11.34
CA THR A 74 16.46 -6.31 -10.57
C THR A 74 15.96 -4.99 -9.99
N ARG A 75 16.09 -4.82 -8.67
CA ARG A 75 15.80 -3.55 -7.98
C ARG A 75 16.84 -2.48 -8.32
N ASP A 76 16.53 -1.23 -7.99
CA ASP A 76 17.44 -0.10 -8.14
C ASP A 76 18.76 -0.26 -7.34
N ASP A 77 18.76 -1.06 -6.28
CA ASP A 77 19.95 -1.39 -5.47
C ASP A 77 20.75 -2.59 -6.01
N GLY A 78 20.34 -3.15 -7.15
CA GLY A 78 20.96 -4.32 -7.78
C GLY A 78 20.53 -5.67 -7.21
N GLN A 79 19.70 -5.70 -6.17
CA GLN A 79 19.21 -6.96 -5.60
C GLN A 79 18.07 -7.55 -6.44
N PRO A 80 18.02 -8.89 -6.60
CA PRO A 80 16.89 -9.53 -7.27
C PRO A 80 15.61 -9.39 -6.43
N ILE A 81 14.48 -9.24 -7.11
CA ILE A 81 13.14 -9.29 -6.55
C ILE A 81 12.29 -10.26 -7.35
N MET A 82 11.69 -11.21 -6.64
CA MET A 82 10.79 -12.19 -7.23
C MET A 82 9.37 -11.65 -7.27
N PHE A 83 8.75 -11.78 -8.43
CA PHE A 83 7.32 -11.57 -8.64
C PHE A 83 6.68 -12.94 -8.70
N ASN A 84 6.13 -13.37 -7.56
CA ASN A 84 5.40 -14.64 -7.46
C ASN A 84 3.90 -14.49 -7.78
N ASN A 85 3.44 -13.28 -8.11
CA ASN A 85 2.04 -13.00 -8.45
C ASN A 85 1.04 -13.38 -7.33
N GLY A 86 1.50 -13.50 -6.09
CA GLY A 86 0.70 -13.92 -4.94
C GLY A 86 0.34 -15.40 -4.91
N THR A 87 0.90 -16.24 -5.78
CA THR A 87 0.55 -17.67 -5.88
C THR A 87 1.11 -18.53 -4.76
N ASN A 88 2.09 -18.02 -4.01
CA ASN A 88 2.67 -18.68 -2.84
C ASN A 88 1.91 -18.38 -1.55
N LEU A 89 0.86 -17.54 -1.58
CA LEU A 89 0.08 -17.22 -0.40
C LEU A 89 -0.87 -18.36 -0.03
N GLU A 90 -0.98 -18.63 1.27
CA GLU A 90 -1.93 -19.60 1.81
C GLU A 90 -3.37 -19.07 1.70
N LYS A 91 -4.34 -19.98 1.70
CA LYS A 91 -5.76 -19.64 1.52
C LYS A 91 -6.25 -18.62 2.54
N GLU A 92 -5.78 -18.73 3.78
CA GLU A 92 -6.12 -17.83 4.88
C GLU A 92 -5.58 -16.41 4.66
N GLU A 93 -4.51 -16.26 3.88
CA GLU A 93 -3.87 -14.99 3.52
C GLU A 93 -4.54 -14.29 2.34
N LEU A 94 -5.56 -14.90 1.73
CA LEU A 94 -6.38 -14.33 0.65
C LEU A 94 -7.68 -13.69 1.17
N GLY A 95 -7.78 -13.54 2.49
CA GLY A 95 -8.89 -12.89 3.17
C GLY A 95 -9.01 -11.39 2.92
N ILE A 96 -10.02 -10.78 3.53
CA ILE A 96 -10.16 -9.32 3.59
C ILE A 96 -9.49 -8.84 4.87
N PHE A 97 -8.56 -7.91 4.74
CA PHE A 97 -7.78 -7.38 5.85
C PHE A 97 -7.94 -5.87 5.97
N PRO A 98 -7.87 -5.33 7.20
CA PRO A 98 -7.78 -3.90 7.37
C PRO A 98 -6.45 -3.40 6.83
N MET A 99 -6.43 -2.17 6.33
CA MET A 99 -5.23 -1.56 5.77
C MET A 99 -5.14 -0.09 6.11
N VAL A 100 -3.91 0.43 6.05
CA VAL A 100 -3.65 1.86 5.95
C VAL A 100 -2.98 2.16 4.61
N MET A 101 -3.30 3.31 4.04
CA MET A 101 -2.73 3.75 2.77
C MET A 101 -2.06 5.11 2.95
N SER A 102 -0.79 5.20 2.61
CA SER A 102 -0.10 6.48 2.46
C SER A 102 -0.29 6.99 1.04
N ILE A 103 -0.72 8.24 0.90
CA ILE A 103 -0.74 8.96 -0.38
C ILE A 103 0.23 10.13 -0.24
N GLY A 104 1.28 10.14 -1.06
CA GLY A 104 2.36 11.13 -0.98
C GLY A 104 2.89 11.51 -2.35
N TRP A 105 3.72 12.54 -2.44
CA TRP A 105 4.37 12.92 -3.69
C TRP A 105 5.54 11.99 -4.00
N ASN A 106 5.65 11.55 -5.25
CA ASN A 106 6.75 10.71 -5.72
C ASN A 106 7.97 11.58 -6.10
N PRO A 107 9.10 11.49 -5.36
CA PRO A 107 10.30 12.29 -5.64
C PRO A 107 10.91 12.07 -7.02
N PHE A 108 10.74 10.86 -7.57
CA PHE A 108 11.35 10.47 -8.85
C PHE A 108 10.68 11.14 -10.06
N TYR A 109 9.39 11.46 -9.96
CA TYR A 109 8.67 12.19 -11.00
C TYR A 109 8.72 13.70 -10.75
N HIS A 110 9.80 14.20 -10.14
CA HIS A 110 9.95 15.60 -9.74
C HIS A 110 8.74 16.12 -8.93
N ASN A 111 8.16 15.26 -8.09
CA ASN A 111 6.94 15.55 -7.33
C ASN A 111 5.74 15.98 -8.20
N LYS A 112 5.67 15.54 -9.45
CA LYS A 112 4.51 15.80 -10.34
C LYS A 112 3.41 14.77 -10.19
N GLU A 113 3.75 13.58 -9.71
CA GLU A 113 2.80 12.48 -9.51
C GLU A 113 2.79 12.03 -8.05
N LYS A 114 1.59 11.70 -7.56
CA LYS A 114 1.44 11.07 -6.25
C LYS A 114 1.69 9.56 -6.37
N ALA A 115 2.16 8.95 -5.31
CA ALA A 115 2.23 7.50 -5.13
C ALA A 115 1.26 7.08 -4.01
N ALA A 116 0.77 5.84 -4.09
CA ALA A 116 -0.01 5.21 -3.03
C ALA A 116 0.70 3.95 -2.54
N GLU A 117 0.90 3.87 -1.24
CA GLU A 117 1.52 2.74 -0.56
C GLU A 117 0.55 2.16 0.46
N VAL A 118 0.21 0.88 0.32
CA VAL A 118 -0.76 0.20 1.19
C VAL A 118 -0.01 -0.72 2.15
N HIS A 119 -0.15 -0.47 3.44
CA HIS A 119 0.21 -1.44 4.46
C HIS A 119 -1.02 -2.24 4.86
N ILE A 120 -1.00 -3.55 4.56
CA ILE A 120 -2.04 -4.49 4.94
C ILE A 120 -1.74 -4.95 6.36
N ILE A 121 -2.73 -4.84 7.26
CA ILE A 121 -2.60 -5.24 8.67
C ILE A 121 -2.79 -6.77 8.76
N HIS A 122 -1.80 -7.48 8.24
CA HIS A 122 -1.69 -8.93 8.22
C HIS A 122 -0.22 -9.33 8.04
N LYS A 123 0.17 -10.47 8.64
CA LYS A 123 1.51 -11.03 8.46
C LYS A 123 1.43 -12.12 7.39
N PHE A 124 2.04 -11.85 6.24
CA PHE A 124 2.12 -12.79 5.13
C PHE A 124 3.37 -13.70 5.27
N GLY A 125 3.25 -14.96 4.86
CA GLY A 125 4.32 -15.95 4.82
C GLY A 125 5.26 -15.76 3.62
N ASP A 126 4.79 -15.10 2.56
CA ASP A 126 5.59 -14.76 1.38
C ASP A 126 5.21 -13.37 0.82
N ASN A 127 6.01 -12.88 -0.11
CA ASN A 127 5.70 -11.71 -0.92
C ASN A 127 4.53 -11.98 -1.88
N PHE A 128 4.02 -10.92 -2.50
CA PHE A 128 2.89 -10.98 -3.43
C PHE A 128 3.05 -9.97 -4.57
N TYR A 129 4.29 -9.68 -4.97
CA TYR A 129 4.55 -8.77 -6.08
C TYR A 129 3.98 -9.33 -7.39
N GLY A 130 3.31 -8.49 -8.17
CA GLY A 130 2.58 -8.89 -9.38
C GLY A 130 1.14 -9.36 -9.13
N ALA A 131 0.74 -9.60 -7.88
CA ALA A 131 -0.65 -9.88 -7.55
C ALA A 131 -1.53 -8.63 -7.74
N LEU A 132 -2.84 -8.84 -7.84
CA LEU A 132 -3.81 -7.75 -7.78
C LEU A 132 -4.16 -7.44 -6.32
N ILE A 133 -4.40 -6.17 -6.03
CA ILE A 133 -5.04 -5.73 -4.78
C ILE A 133 -6.37 -5.07 -5.09
N LYS A 134 -7.43 -5.54 -4.44
CA LYS A 134 -8.73 -4.86 -4.40
C LYS A 134 -8.85 -4.14 -3.08
N TYR A 135 -9.19 -2.86 -3.09
CA TYR A 135 -9.24 -2.04 -1.88
C TYR A 135 -10.48 -1.15 -1.84
N ASN A 136 -10.83 -0.71 -0.64
CA ASN A 136 -11.69 0.43 -0.40
C ASN A 136 -11.03 1.40 0.59
N VAL A 137 -11.00 2.67 0.26
CA VAL A 137 -10.59 3.73 1.20
C VAL A 137 -11.85 4.27 1.87
N LEU A 138 -11.86 4.28 3.20
CA LEU A 138 -13.03 4.66 4.01
C LEU A 138 -12.85 6.02 4.70
N GLY A 139 -11.63 6.47 4.91
CA GLY A 139 -11.42 7.77 5.54
C GLY A 139 -9.97 8.18 5.64
N TYR A 140 -9.78 9.42 6.09
CA TYR A 140 -8.50 10.06 6.33
C TYR A 140 -8.15 10.02 7.82
N ILE A 141 -6.89 9.71 8.14
CA ILE A 141 -6.36 9.67 9.50
C ILE A 141 -5.67 11.00 9.85
N ARG A 142 -4.68 11.38 9.04
CA ARG A 142 -3.77 12.51 9.35
C ARG A 142 -2.92 12.91 8.13
N PRO A 143 -2.33 14.11 8.14
CA PRO A 143 -1.37 14.51 7.10
C PRO A 143 -0.07 13.70 7.22
N GLU A 144 0.76 13.78 6.17
CA GLU A 144 2.16 13.32 6.22
C GLU A 144 2.90 14.03 7.37
N LEU A 145 3.80 13.31 8.04
CA LEU A 145 4.63 13.86 9.11
C LEU A 145 6.09 13.69 8.71
N ASN A 146 6.89 14.71 8.98
CA ASN A 146 8.33 14.64 8.78
C ASN A 146 8.92 13.58 9.70
N TYR A 147 9.70 12.67 9.11
CA TYR A 147 10.44 11.68 9.85
C TYR A 147 11.67 12.35 10.49
N THR A 148 11.60 12.67 11.77
CA THR A 148 12.68 13.40 12.46
C THR A 148 13.74 12.48 13.05
N THR A 149 13.39 11.28 13.50
CA THR A 149 14.32 10.26 14.03
C THR A 149 13.75 8.85 13.91
N LYS A 150 14.62 7.85 13.69
CA LYS A 150 14.28 6.42 13.87
C LYS A 150 14.30 6.17 15.37
N GLY A 151 13.13 5.91 15.98
CA GLY A 151 13.06 5.63 17.41
C GLY A 151 14.02 4.49 17.75
N THR A 152 15.04 4.81 18.55
CA THR A 152 16.05 3.89 19.07
C THR A 152 15.50 3.07 20.21
#